data_AF-A0A8S0R271-F1
#
_entry.id   AF-A0A8S0R271-F1
#
_cell.length_a   1.000
_cell.length_b   1.000
_cell.length_c   1.000
_cell.angle_alpha   90.00
_cell.angle_beta   90.00
_cell.angle_gamma   90.00
#
_symmetry.space_group_name_H-M   'P 1'
#
loop_
_entity.id
_entity.type
_entity.pdbx_description
1 polymer ?
#
loop_
_entity_poly.entity_id
_entity_poly.type
_entity_poly.pdbx_seq_one_letter_code
_entity_poly.pdbx_strand_id
1 'polypeptide(L)'
;MELKRQAKGLNEKLRLAEQGKDHAQEQALRTNPTVLPDEGLNPRLAKILAELAVGKELIVALANVNVKAMLEVWFTNIKRVSIPNYLVVALDDTMVDFCKSNDVPVYKRDPDKVINSIGGNHAVCGLKFRISREFLQLGYSVLLSDVDIVYLQNPFDHLHRDSEVESMIDGHNNMTAYGYNDVFDEPAMDWA
;
A
#
# COMPACT_ATOMS: atom_id res chain seq x y z
N MET A 1 -39.82 -39.06 6.08
CA MET A 1 -39.79 -38.03 5.00
C MET A 1 -38.72 -36.96 5.23
N GLU A 2 -38.31 -36.71 6.47
CA GLU A 2 -37.35 -35.66 6.85
C GLU A 2 -35.93 -35.85 6.28
N LEU A 3 -35.38 -37.06 6.37
CA LEU A 3 -34.01 -37.38 5.93
C LEU A 3 -33.80 -37.17 4.42
N LYS A 4 -34.80 -37.47 3.59
CA LYS A 4 -34.72 -37.25 2.14
C LYS A 4 -34.71 -35.76 1.79
N ARG A 5 -35.39 -34.93 2.58
CA ARG A 5 -35.41 -33.47 2.41
C ARG A 5 -34.08 -32.85 2.83
N GLN A 6 -33.49 -33.34 3.92
CA GLN A 6 -32.17 -32.91 4.39
C GLN A 6 -31.07 -33.27 3.39
N ALA A 7 -31.08 -34.50 2.85
CA ALA A 7 -30.11 -34.93 1.84
C ALA A 7 -30.18 -34.09 0.55
N LYS A 8 -31.40 -33.73 0.12
CA LYS A 8 -31.60 -32.87 -1.05
C LYS A 8 -31.05 -31.45 -0.83
N GLY A 9 -31.27 -30.88 0.36
CA GLY A 9 -30.73 -29.58 0.73
C GLY A 9 -29.20 -29.55 0.85
N LEU A 10 -28.58 -30.66 1.28
CA LEU A 10 -27.11 -30.77 1.34
C LEU A 10 -26.49 -30.78 -0.06
N ASN A 11 -27.06 -31.55 -0.99
CA ASN A 11 -26.57 -31.63 -2.37
C ASN A 11 -26.71 -30.30 -3.12
N GLU A 12 -27.77 -29.54 -2.84
CA GLU A 12 -27.98 -28.23 -3.44
C GLU A 12 -26.95 -27.20 -2.92
N LYS A 13 -26.62 -27.25 -1.62
CA LYS A 13 -25.54 -26.44 -1.04
C LYS A 13 -24.16 -26.81 -1.58
N LEU A 14 -23.88 -28.10 -1.77
CA LEU A 14 -22.63 -28.59 -2.38
C LEU A 14 -22.47 -28.08 -3.81
N ARG A 15 -23.53 -28.17 -4.62
CA ARG A 15 -23.52 -27.70 -6.00
C ARG A 15 -23.35 -26.18 -6.12
N LEU A 16 -23.96 -25.41 -5.21
CA LEU A 16 -23.76 -23.96 -5.13
C LEU A 16 -22.33 -23.58 -4.71
N ALA A 17 -21.73 -24.34 -3.78
CA ALA A 17 -20.35 -24.14 -3.36
C ALA A 17 -19.35 -24.49 -4.47
N GLU A 18 -19.63 -25.51 -5.29
CA GLU A 18 -18.82 -25.86 -6.47
C GLU A 18 -18.93 -24.79 -7.57
N GLN A 19 -20.14 -24.29 -7.87
CA GLN A 19 -20.32 -23.20 -8.83
C GLN A 19 -19.64 -21.89 -8.38
N GLY A 20 -19.64 -21.60 -7.07
CA GLY A 20 -18.92 -20.44 -6.52
C GLY A 20 -17.39 -20.55 -6.67
N LYS A 21 -16.83 -21.77 -6.64
CA LYS A 21 -15.39 -22.00 -6.87
C LYS A 21 -15.00 -21.78 -8.33
N ASP A 22 -15.81 -22.28 -9.27
CA ASP A 22 -15.55 -22.11 -10.70
C ASP A 22 -15.62 -20.63 -11.12
N HIS A 23 -16.61 -19.89 -10.61
CA HIS A 23 -16.72 -18.44 -10.87
C HIS A 23 -15.58 -17.63 -10.25
N ALA A 24 -15.07 -18.01 -9.08
CA ALA A 24 -13.89 -17.38 -8.47
C ALA A 24 -12.60 -17.69 -9.26
N GLN A 25 -12.48 -18.89 -9.84
CA GLN A 25 -11.35 -19.26 -10.69
C GLN A 25 -11.37 -18.57 -12.05
N GLU A 26 -12.55 -18.41 -12.68
CA GLU A 26 -12.68 -17.72 -13.98
C GLU A 26 -12.39 -16.22 -13.89
N GLN A 27 -12.75 -15.56 -12.79
CA GLN A 27 -12.47 -14.13 -12.58
C GLN A 27 -10.99 -13.82 -12.26
N ALA A 28 -10.17 -14.84 -11.97
CA ALA A 28 -8.75 -14.70 -11.66
C ALA A 28 -7.81 -14.84 -12.88
N LEU A 29 -8.35 -15.07 -14.09
CA LEU A 29 -7.55 -15.08 -15.31
C LEU A 29 -7.06 -13.65 -15.61
N ARG A 30 -5.79 -13.38 -15.29
CA ARG A 30 -5.07 -12.13 -15.62
C ARG A 30 -5.26 -11.80 -17.11
N THR A 31 -6.11 -10.81 -17.40
CA THR A 31 -6.26 -10.23 -18.74
C THR A 31 -5.29 -9.08 -18.99
N ASN A 32 -4.62 -8.60 -17.94
CA ASN A 32 -3.65 -7.51 -18.05
C ASN A 32 -2.32 -8.02 -18.63
N PRO A 33 -1.74 -7.32 -19.63
CA PRO A 33 -0.46 -7.68 -20.19
C PRO A 33 0.63 -7.62 -19.13
N THR A 34 1.62 -8.50 -19.23
CA THR A 34 2.84 -8.43 -18.41
C THR A 34 3.51 -7.08 -18.61
N VAL A 35 3.56 -6.27 -17.56
CA VAL A 35 4.28 -4.99 -17.57
C VAL A 35 5.76 -5.28 -17.37
N LEU A 36 6.57 -5.04 -18.40
CA LEU A 36 8.02 -5.13 -18.27
C LEU A 36 8.56 -3.86 -17.59
N PRO A 37 9.57 -3.98 -16.71
CA PRO A 37 10.21 -2.83 -16.11
C PRO A 37 10.78 -1.87 -17.17
N ASP A 38 10.49 -0.58 -17.05
CA ASP A 38 10.98 0.47 -17.96
C ASP A 38 11.68 1.58 -17.18
N GLU A 39 13.01 1.49 -17.06
CA GLU A 39 13.84 2.52 -16.41
C GLU A 39 13.78 3.89 -17.11
N GLY A 40 13.39 3.92 -18.40
CA GLY A 40 13.22 5.15 -19.16
C GLY A 40 12.07 6.02 -18.67
N LEU A 41 11.10 5.44 -17.94
CA LEU A 41 9.97 6.16 -17.35
C LEU A 41 10.44 7.20 -16.33
N ASN A 42 11.39 6.83 -15.48
CA ASN A 42 12.00 7.73 -14.51
C ASN A 42 13.43 7.29 -14.16
N PRO A 43 14.43 7.72 -14.95
CA PRO A 43 15.82 7.32 -14.74
C PRO A 43 16.40 7.74 -13.39
N ARG A 44 15.94 8.88 -12.84
CA ARG A 44 16.39 9.39 -11.55
C ARG A 44 15.89 8.50 -10.41
N LEU A 45 14.61 8.17 -10.41
CA LEU A 45 14.03 7.26 -9.43
C LEU A 45 14.61 5.86 -9.60
N ALA A 46 14.75 5.35 -10.83
CA ALA A 46 15.33 4.04 -11.11
C ALA A 46 16.72 3.86 -10.47
N LYS A 47 17.58 4.88 -10.58
CA LYS A 47 18.91 4.87 -9.94
C LYS A 47 18.82 4.80 -8.42
N ILE A 48 17.96 5.61 -7.80
CA ILE A 48 17.75 5.61 -6.34
C ILE A 48 17.25 4.23 -5.88
N LEU A 49 16.28 3.65 -6.58
CA LEU A 49 15.71 2.36 -6.23
C LEU A 49 16.73 1.22 -6.40
N ALA A 50 17.61 1.29 -7.39
CA ALA A 50 18.68 0.30 -7.58
C ALA A 50 19.70 0.30 -6.42
N GLU A 51 19.90 1.45 -5.78
CA GLU A 51 20.81 1.59 -4.63
C GLU A 51 20.14 1.16 -3.30
N LEU A 52 18.84 1.41 -3.13
CA LEU A 52 18.15 1.23 -1.85
C LEU A 52 17.38 -0.10 -1.72
N ALA A 53 16.85 -0.63 -2.82
CA ALA A 53 15.95 -1.78 -2.74
C ALA A 53 16.72 -3.07 -2.48
N VAL A 54 16.18 -3.91 -1.59
CA VAL A 54 16.66 -5.28 -1.37
C VAL A 54 15.69 -6.21 -2.06
N GLY A 55 16.18 -7.05 -2.99
CA GLY A 55 15.31 -7.96 -3.74
C GLY A 55 14.24 -7.26 -4.59
N LYS A 56 14.48 -6.01 -5.02
CA LYS A 56 13.49 -5.14 -5.67
C LYS A 56 12.29 -4.78 -4.78
N GLU A 57 12.40 -4.92 -3.47
CA GLU A 57 11.38 -4.53 -2.50
C GLU A 57 11.87 -3.34 -1.67
N LEU A 58 10.97 -2.43 -1.30
CA LEU A 58 11.25 -1.34 -0.36
C LEU A 58 9.98 -0.77 0.30
N ILE A 59 10.17 -0.15 1.46
CA ILE A 59 9.14 0.64 2.15
C ILE A 59 9.10 2.03 1.53
N VAL A 60 7.91 2.54 1.25
CA VAL A 60 7.73 3.91 0.72
C VAL A 60 6.76 4.67 1.59
N ALA A 61 7.15 5.84 2.08
CA ALA A 61 6.28 6.75 2.82
C ALA A 61 6.20 8.10 2.12
N LEU A 62 5.01 8.70 2.04
CA LEU A 62 4.81 10.04 1.48
C LEU A 62 4.73 11.05 2.63
N ALA A 63 5.45 12.16 2.53
CA ALA A 63 5.46 13.15 3.60
C ALA A 63 5.56 14.59 3.09
N ASN A 64 4.90 15.49 3.81
CA ASN A 64 5.03 16.94 3.70
C ASN A 64 5.36 17.55 5.08
N VAL A 65 5.63 18.85 5.11
CA VAL A 65 5.98 19.56 6.36
C VAL A 65 4.96 19.39 7.49
N ASN A 66 3.67 19.19 7.18
CA ASN A 66 2.61 19.05 8.19
C ASN A 66 2.74 17.78 9.03
N VAL A 67 3.36 16.73 8.47
CA VAL A 67 3.57 15.44 9.15
C VAL A 67 5.01 15.24 9.61
N LYS A 68 5.81 16.30 9.66
CA LYS A 68 7.24 16.25 10.01
C LYS A 68 7.53 15.52 11.32
N ALA A 69 6.79 15.83 12.38
CA ALA A 69 6.99 15.22 13.70
C ALA A 69 6.68 13.71 13.68
N MET A 70 5.66 13.29 12.94
CA MET A 70 5.33 11.87 12.77
C MET A 70 6.41 11.15 11.97
N LEU A 71 6.87 11.77 10.87
CA LEU A 71 7.94 11.20 10.05
C LEU A 71 9.25 11.04 10.85
N GLU A 72 9.56 11.97 11.75
CA GLU A 72 10.74 11.88 12.62
C GLU A 72 10.72 10.62 13.48
N VAL A 73 9.57 10.33 14.10
CA VAL A 73 9.37 9.09 14.87
C VAL A 73 9.47 7.87 13.96
N TRP A 74 8.84 7.93 12.78
CA TRP A 74 8.83 6.84 11.79
C TRP A 74 10.23 6.43 11.34
N PHE A 75 11.06 7.35 10.84
CA PHE A 75 12.41 6.97 10.37
C PHE A 75 13.35 6.66 11.53
N THR A 76 13.17 7.29 12.70
CA THR A 76 13.99 7.00 13.89
C THR A 76 13.76 5.56 14.32
N ASN A 77 12.51 5.12 14.30
CA ASN A 77 12.14 3.75 14.59
C ASN A 77 12.70 2.76 13.55
N ILE A 78 12.57 3.04 12.24
CA ILE A 78 13.14 2.22 11.15
C ILE A 78 14.65 2.03 11.33
N LYS A 79 15.38 3.11 11.61
CA LYS A 79 16.83 3.05 11.89
C LYS A 79 17.13 2.20 13.13
N ARG A 80 16.34 2.35 14.20
CA ARG A 80 16.49 1.58 15.43
C ARG A 80 16.37 0.06 15.18
N VAL A 81 15.45 -0.35 14.32
CA VAL A 81 15.25 -1.77 13.96
C VAL A 81 16.06 -2.21 12.73
N SER A 82 16.94 -1.34 12.22
CA SER A 82 17.89 -1.64 11.13
C SER A 82 17.25 -2.13 9.84
N ILE A 83 16.10 -1.58 9.45
CA ILE A 83 15.49 -1.87 8.15
C ILE A 83 16.28 -1.13 7.05
N PRO A 84 16.84 -1.84 6.05
CA PRO A 84 17.78 -1.23 5.10
C PRO A 84 17.10 -0.55 3.90
N ASN A 85 15.94 -1.03 3.48
CA ASN A 85 15.29 -0.69 2.22
C ASN A 85 14.02 0.14 2.44
N TYR A 86 14.19 1.45 2.62
CA TYR A 86 13.09 2.40 2.74
C TYR A 86 13.40 3.71 2.01
N LEU A 87 12.35 4.42 1.58
CA LEU A 87 12.45 5.69 0.87
C LEU A 87 11.30 6.62 1.28
N VAL A 88 11.63 7.88 1.57
CA VAL A 88 10.62 8.93 1.75
C VAL A 88 10.38 9.63 0.41
N VAL A 89 9.11 9.70 -0.01
CA VAL A 89 8.68 10.57 -1.11
C VAL A 89 8.24 11.92 -0.53
N ALA A 90 9.11 12.92 -0.66
CA ALA A 90 8.88 14.26 -0.16
C ALA A 90 7.96 15.04 -1.11
N LEU A 91 6.94 15.69 -0.55
CA LEU A 91 5.95 16.48 -1.30
C LEU A 91 6.29 17.98 -1.36
N ASP A 92 7.27 18.43 -0.56
CA ASP A 92 7.76 19.81 -0.53
C ASP A 92 9.27 19.85 -0.27
N ASP A 93 9.90 21.01 -0.53
CA ASP A 93 11.36 21.17 -0.35
C ASP A 93 11.79 21.14 1.11
N THR A 94 10.94 21.59 2.03
CA THR A 94 11.24 21.56 3.47
C THR A 94 11.42 20.11 3.93
N MET A 95 10.60 19.20 3.41
CA MET A 95 10.70 17.79 3.70
C MET A 95 11.95 17.13 3.08
N VAL A 96 12.37 17.58 1.88
CA VAL A 96 13.62 17.13 1.27
C VAL A 96 14.81 17.47 2.17
N ASP A 97 14.90 18.72 2.63
CA ASP A 97 15.99 19.19 3.46
C ASP A 97 15.98 18.51 4.84
N PHE A 98 14.79 18.28 5.39
CA PHE A 98 14.64 17.54 6.64
C PHE A 98 15.13 16.09 6.53
N CYS A 99 14.78 15.38 5.46
CA CYS A 99 15.26 14.01 5.26
C CYS A 99 16.79 13.98 5.05
N LYS A 100 17.33 14.88 4.23
CA LYS A 100 18.78 14.97 3.98
C LYS A 100 19.59 15.27 5.23
N SER A 101 19.13 16.23 6.04
CA SER A 101 19.81 16.59 7.31
C SER A 101 19.79 15.48 8.36
N ASN A 102 18.93 14.47 8.17
CA ASN A 102 18.83 13.31 9.04
C ASN A 102 19.32 12.03 8.37
N ASP A 103 20.06 12.06 7.25
CA ASP A 103 20.52 10.85 6.55
C ASP A 103 19.36 9.86 6.25
N VAL A 104 18.24 10.39 5.77
CA VAL A 104 17.07 9.62 5.36
C VAL A 104 17.00 9.62 3.83
N PRO A 105 16.95 8.45 3.16
CA PRO A 105 16.79 8.39 1.72
C PRO A 105 15.50 9.09 1.29
N VAL A 106 15.62 10.03 0.34
CA VAL A 106 14.50 10.87 -0.07
C VAL A 106 14.45 11.07 -1.57
N TYR A 107 13.24 11.00 -2.11
CA TYR A 107 12.90 11.33 -3.48
C TYR A 107 11.80 12.38 -3.49
N LYS A 108 12.02 13.47 -4.23
CA LYS A 108 10.97 14.44 -4.55
C LYS A 108 10.73 14.38 -6.04
N ARG A 109 9.48 14.15 -6.44
CA ARG A 109 9.06 14.15 -7.84
C ARG A 109 9.14 15.56 -8.41
N ASP A 110 9.40 15.66 -9.71
CA ASP A 110 9.35 16.95 -10.40
C ASP A 110 7.93 17.53 -10.38
N PRO A 111 7.77 18.86 -10.34
CA PRO A 111 6.44 19.48 -10.29
C PRO A 111 5.58 19.05 -11.49
N ASP A 112 4.54 18.27 -11.23
CA ASP A 112 3.60 17.82 -12.25
C ASP A 112 2.40 18.77 -12.30
N LYS A 113 2.24 19.49 -13.42
CA LYS A 113 1.16 20.48 -13.61
C LYS A 113 -0.24 19.87 -13.43
N VAL A 114 -0.39 18.56 -13.62
CA VAL A 114 -1.67 17.84 -13.46
C VAL A 114 -1.96 17.48 -12.01
N ILE A 115 -0.93 17.36 -11.16
CA ILE A 115 -1.07 16.94 -9.76
C ILE A 115 -1.25 18.16 -8.85
N ASN A 116 -0.55 19.27 -9.15
CA ASN A 116 -0.58 20.49 -8.34
C ASN A 116 -1.93 21.24 -8.35
N SER A 117 -2.88 20.85 -9.20
CA SER A 117 -4.23 21.45 -9.28
C SER A 117 -5.27 20.75 -8.40
N ILE A 118 -4.93 19.62 -7.77
CA ILE A 118 -5.87 18.80 -7.00
C ILE A 118 -5.54 18.97 -5.51
N GLY A 119 -5.81 20.15 -4.96
CA GLY A 119 -5.45 20.57 -3.60
C GLY A 119 -6.53 20.33 -2.55
N GLY A 120 -6.99 19.09 -2.36
CA GLY A 120 -7.91 18.71 -1.28
C GLY A 120 -7.45 17.42 -0.60
N ASN A 121 -7.79 17.19 0.68
CA ASN A 121 -7.36 15.99 1.42
C ASN A 121 -7.75 14.67 0.72
N HIS A 122 -8.85 14.64 -0.05
CA HIS A 122 -9.25 13.51 -0.89
C HIS A 122 -8.37 13.28 -2.14
N ALA A 123 -7.65 14.30 -2.60
CA ALA A 123 -6.74 14.23 -3.74
C ALA A 123 -5.39 13.58 -3.40
N VAL A 124 -5.01 13.59 -2.11
CA VAL A 124 -3.78 13.00 -1.59
C VAL A 124 -3.83 11.47 -1.66
N CYS A 125 -5.01 10.85 -1.55
CA CYS A 125 -5.16 9.39 -1.69
C CYS A 125 -4.89 8.91 -3.12
N GLY A 126 -5.34 9.67 -4.14
CA GLY A 126 -5.00 9.38 -5.54
C GLY A 126 -3.50 9.48 -5.84
N LEU A 127 -2.77 10.33 -5.10
CA LEU A 127 -1.33 10.49 -5.25
C LEU A 127 -0.56 9.24 -4.83
N LYS A 128 -0.99 8.57 -3.75
CA LYS A 128 -0.41 7.30 -3.29
C LYS A 128 -0.41 6.25 -4.41
N PHE A 129 -1.54 6.04 -5.07
CA PHE A 129 -1.63 5.09 -6.19
C PHE A 129 -0.79 5.50 -7.41
N ARG A 130 -0.71 6.79 -7.72
CA ARG A 130 0.14 7.29 -8.83
C ARG A 130 1.62 7.05 -8.55
N ILE A 131 2.05 7.25 -7.31
CA ILE A 131 3.42 6.97 -6.89
C ILE A 131 3.67 5.46 -6.92
N SER A 132 2.81 4.64 -6.33
CA SER A 132 2.96 3.18 -6.38
C SER A 132 3.04 2.67 -7.82
N ARG A 133 2.21 3.19 -8.73
CA ARG A 133 2.25 2.83 -10.15
C ARG A 133 3.64 3.08 -10.76
N GLU A 134 4.24 4.22 -10.50
CA GLU A 134 5.55 4.57 -11.06
C GLU A 134 6.64 3.58 -10.60
N PHE A 135 6.62 3.18 -9.33
CA PHE A 135 7.56 2.20 -8.77
C PHE A 135 7.33 0.80 -9.36
N LEU A 136 6.06 0.39 -9.50
CA LEU A 136 5.69 -0.89 -10.11
C LEU A 136 6.09 -0.96 -11.59
N GLN A 137 5.94 0.14 -12.35
CA GLN A 137 6.40 0.22 -13.74
C GLN A 137 7.93 0.19 -13.87
N LEU A 138 8.67 0.53 -12.81
CA LEU A 138 10.12 0.35 -12.71
C LEU A 138 10.51 -1.06 -12.24
N GLY A 139 9.53 -1.94 -11.95
CA GLY A 139 9.78 -3.32 -11.52
C GLY A 139 10.11 -3.48 -10.04
N TYR A 140 9.66 -2.55 -9.19
CA TYR A 140 9.88 -2.63 -7.74
C TYR A 140 8.57 -2.89 -6.98
N SER A 141 8.61 -3.83 -6.05
CA SER A 141 7.53 -4.08 -5.09
C SER A 141 7.58 -3.04 -3.97
N VAL A 142 6.43 -2.48 -3.63
CA VAL A 142 6.34 -1.38 -2.67
C VAL A 142 5.48 -1.80 -1.49
N LEU A 143 6.06 -1.74 -0.28
CA LEU A 143 5.28 -1.68 0.96
C LEU A 143 4.98 -0.21 1.24
N LEU A 144 3.79 0.24 0.84
CA LEU A 144 3.35 1.62 1.07
C LEU A 144 3.01 1.79 2.56
N SER A 145 3.73 2.69 3.22
CA SER A 145 3.58 2.99 4.65
C SER A 145 2.94 4.34 4.86
N ASP A 146 2.01 4.40 5.80
CA ASP A 146 1.68 5.65 6.46
C ASP A 146 2.80 6.06 7.42
N VAL A 147 2.80 7.34 7.82
CA VAL A 147 3.86 7.91 8.68
C VAL A 147 3.53 7.85 10.17
N ASP A 148 2.30 7.47 10.52
CA ASP A 148 1.77 7.35 11.88
C ASP A 148 1.85 5.92 12.45
N ILE A 149 2.60 5.04 11.80
CA ILE A 149 2.92 3.69 12.29
C ILE A 149 4.37 3.58 12.76
N VAL A 150 4.68 2.49 13.48
CA VAL A 150 6.05 2.14 13.86
C VAL A 150 6.34 0.68 13.53
N TYR A 151 7.56 0.40 13.08
CA TYR A 151 8.08 -0.94 12.85
C TYR A 151 8.77 -1.47 14.11
N LEU A 152 8.33 -2.62 14.61
CA LEU A 152 8.98 -3.26 15.74
C LEU A 152 10.13 -4.19 15.31
N GLN A 153 10.07 -4.68 14.06
CA GLN A 153 11.01 -5.59 13.42
C GLN A 153 10.98 -5.32 11.91
N ASN A 154 11.88 -5.97 11.16
CA ASN A 154 11.92 -5.88 9.71
C ASN A 154 10.66 -6.51 9.08
N PRO A 155 9.77 -5.74 8.40
CA PRO A 155 8.52 -6.29 7.87
C PRO A 155 8.73 -7.30 6.75
N PHE A 156 9.84 -7.22 6.00
CA PHE A 156 10.10 -8.10 4.86
C PHE A 156 10.27 -9.57 5.25
N ASP A 157 10.59 -9.86 6.50
CA ASP A 157 10.69 -11.22 7.04
C ASP A 157 9.31 -11.83 7.39
N HIS A 158 8.25 -11.02 7.32
CA HIS A 158 6.90 -11.37 7.78
C HIS A 158 5.82 -11.22 6.71
N LEU A 159 6.16 -10.79 5.49
CA LEU A 159 5.22 -10.73 4.36
C LEU A 159 4.92 -12.13 3.82
N HIS A 160 3.65 -12.42 3.52
CA HIS A 160 3.21 -13.73 3.03
C HIS A 160 3.64 -13.99 1.58
N ARG A 161 3.65 -12.94 0.74
CA ARG A 161 4.01 -12.98 -0.69
C ARG A 161 3.22 -14.00 -1.49
N ASP A 162 1.96 -14.24 -1.10
CA ASP A 162 1.05 -15.18 -1.76
C ASP A 162 0.05 -14.48 -2.71
N SER A 163 0.09 -13.15 -2.73
CA SER A 163 -0.82 -12.29 -3.49
C SER A 163 -0.08 -11.15 -4.18
N GLU A 164 -0.62 -10.64 -5.29
CA GLU A 164 -0.07 -9.46 -5.98
C GLU A 164 -0.23 -8.17 -5.17
N VAL A 165 -1.27 -8.12 -4.35
CA VAL A 165 -1.61 -7.00 -3.47
C VAL A 165 -1.94 -7.59 -2.11
N GLU A 166 -1.19 -7.17 -1.11
CA GLU A 166 -1.47 -7.41 0.31
C GLU A 166 -1.86 -6.08 0.96
N SER A 167 -2.84 -6.10 1.86
CA SER A 167 -3.26 -4.90 2.60
C SER A 167 -3.39 -5.24 4.08
N MET A 168 -3.00 -4.26 4.91
CA MET A 168 -3.35 -4.26 6.32
C MET A 168 -4.76 -3.68 6.49
N ILE A 169 -5.36 -4.01 7.62
CA ILE A 169 -6.71 -3.63 8.03
C ILE A 169 -6.60 -2.87 9.36
N ASP A 170 -7.46 -1.88 9.57
CA ASP A 170 -7.52 -1.16 10.86
C ASP A 170 -8.24 -1.98 11.95
N GLY A 171 -8.71 -3.18 11.60
CA GLY A 171 -9.37 -4.07 12.54
C GLY A 171 -8.41 -4.62 13.60
N HIS A 172 -8.72 -4.39 14.87
CA HIS A 172 -7.94 -4.85 16.02
C HIS A 172 -8.50 -6.13 16.65
N ASN A 173 -9.56 -6.70 16.08
CA ASN A 173 -10.16 -7.97 16.47
C ASN A 173 -10.80 -8.67 15.26
N ASN A 174 -11.13 -9.96 15.40
CA ASN A 174 -11.69 -10.77 14.31
C ASN A 174 -13.00 -10.21 13.72
N MET A 175 -13.78 -9.46 14.49
CA MET A 175 -15.02 -8.84 14.01
C MET A 175 -14.71 -7.64 13.12
N THR A 176 -13.84 -6.74 13.59
CA THR A 176 -13.42 -5.54 12.86
C THR A 176 -12.48 -5.82 11.68
N ALA A 177 -11.90 -7.02 11.64
CA ALA A 177 -10.88 -7.37 10.67
C ALA A 177 -11.40 -7.57 9.22
N TYR A 178 -12.69 -7.89 9.06
CA TYR A 178 -13.26 -8.25 7.75
C TYR A 178 -14.18 -7.17 7.19
N GLY A 179 -13.70 -5.91 7.18
CA GLY A 179 -14.45 -4.80 6.59
C GLY A 179 -15.74 -4.47 7.34
N TYR A 180 -15.75 -4.65 8.66
CA TYR A 180 -16.85 -4.18 9.50
C TYR A 180 -16.87 -2.65 9.46
N ASN A 181 -17.83 -2.11 8.73
CA ASN A 181 -18.06 -0.68 8.64
C ASN A 181 -18.95 -0.29 9.83
N ASP A 182 -18.35 0.20 10.91
CA ASP A 182 -19.11 0.83 12.00
C ASP A 182 -19.55 2.21 11.51
N VAL A 183 -20.77 2.28 10.98
CA VAL A 183 -21.34 3.53 10.48
C VAL A 183 -21.79 4.33 11.70
N PHE A 184 -20.87 5.12 12.26
CA PHE A 184 -21.18 6.13 13.26
C PHE A 184 -21.47 7.47 12.56
N ASP A 185 -22.74 7.84 12.46
CA ASP A 185 -23.15 9.14 11.94
C ASP A 185 -22.72 10.25 12.91
N GLU A 186 -21.51 10.78 12.71
CA GLU A 186 -21.03 12.00 13.36
C GLU A 186 -21.26 13.19 12.40
N PRO A 187 -22.23 14.10 12.67
CA PRO A 187 -22.55 15.21 11.76
C PRO A 187 -21.39 16.15 11.46
N ALA A 188 -20.35 16.17 12.30
CA ALA A 188 -19.15 16.97 12.12
C ALA A 188 -18.14 16.37 11.13
N MET A 189 -18.28 15.10 10.76
CA MET A 189 -17.30 14.38 9.94
C MET A 189 -17.58 14.43 8.43
N ASP A 190 -18.71 15.02 8.01
CA ASP A 190 -19.04 15.37 6.61
C ASP A 190 -18.98 14.19 5.61
N TRP A 191 -19.13 12.95 6.09
CA TRP A 191 -19.20 11.73 5.26
C TRP A 191 -20.54 10.98 5.36
N ALA A 192 -21.56 11.58 5.98
CA ALA A 192 -22.94 11.08 5.97
C ALA A 192 -23.76 11.65 4.79
#